data_AF-A0A1Y3BE06-F1
#
_entry.id   AF-A0A1Y3BE06-F1
#
_cell.length_a   1.000
_cell.length_b   1.000
_cell.length_c   1.000
_cell.angle_alpha   90.00
_cell.angle_beta   90.00
_cell.angle_gamma   90.00
#
_symmetry.space_group_name_H-M   'P 1'
#
loop_
_entity.id
_entity.type
_entity.pdbx_description
1 polymer ?
#
loop_
_entity_poly.entity_id
_entity_poly.type
_entity_poly.pdbx_seq_one_letter_code
_entity_poly.pdbx_strand_id
1 'polypeptide(L)'
;MTDVSSRLERVMSNESDIKVAVAATSLLHQKANDIRQKCISWRSYHSSQMISDRDFKFITLYEKVTAENRAEFVQQHAMEMAETFLTMLSTVSKDETIQYILCLIDELFLEDRNRVEIFHTYCSKHKETLWKNFFPLLLRNDEFIQNMRLLECQKSTRIWRSNTLF
;
A
#
# COMPACT_ATOMS: atom_id res chain seq x y z
N MET A 1 3.51 -13.14 -47.86
CA MET A 1 3.41 -11.68 -47.56
C MET A 1 2.64 -11.47 -46.24
N THR A 2 2.96 -12.23 -45.18
CA THR A 2 2.10 -12.33 -43.96
C THR A 2 2.86 -12.13 -42.64
N ASP A 3 4.19 -12.02 -42.65
CA ASP A 3 4.97 -11.91 -41.40
C ASP A 3 4.93 -10.49 -40.80
N VAL A 4 5.05 -9.46 -41.64
CA VAL A 4 5.17 -8.06 -41.18
C VAL A 4 3.86 -7.53 -40.55
N SER A 5 2.70 -7.86 -41.13
CA SER A 5 1.39 -7.41 -40.62
C SER A 5 1.11 -7.97 -39.22
N SER A 6 1.44 -9.25 -39.00
CA SER A 6 1.25 -9.91 -37.69
C SER A 6 2.17 -9.36 -36.60
N ARG A 7 3.35 -8.83 -36.97
CA ARG A 7 4.28 -8.19 -36.04
C ARG A 7 3.84 -6.77 -35.73
N LEU A 8 3.32 -6.04 -36.72
CA LEU A 8 2.73 -4.71 -36.52
C LEU A 8 1.49 -4.78 -35.63
N GLU A 9 0.59 -5.73 -35.85
CA GLU A 9 -0.61 -5.94 -35.02
C GLU A 9 -0.25 -6.28 -33.57
N ARG A 10 0.78 -7.10 -33.35
CA ARG A 10 1.29 -7.38 -31.99
C ARG A 10 1.90 -6.16 -31.31
N VAL A 11 2.61 -5.31 -32.06
CA VAL A 11 3.17 -4.05 -31.57
C VAL A 11 2.09 -3.01 -31.29
N MET A 12 1.04 -2.97 -32.10
CA MET A 12 -0.08 -2.06 -31.86
C MET A 12 -0.94 -2.51 -30.68
N SER A 13 -1.17 -3.83 -30.53
CA SER A 13 -1.87 -4.42 -29.37
C SER A 13 -1.10 -4.16 -28.09
N ASN A 14 0.22 -4.42 -28.07
CA ASN A 14 1.00 -4.20 -26.87
C ASN A 14 1.12 -2.71 -26.51
N GLU A 15 1.17 -1.80 -27.49
CA GLU A 15 1.15 -0.37 -27.23
C GLU A 15 -0.20 0.10 -26.67
N SER A 16 -1.33 -0.45 -27.16
CA SER A 16 -2.65 -0.18 -26.58
C SER A 16 -2.79 -0.76 -25.18
N ASP A 17 -2.29 -1.96 -24.93
CA ASP A 17 -2.33 -2.60 -23.61
C ASP A 17 -1.45 -1.86 -22.60
N ILE A 18 -0.27 -1.38 -23.03
CA ILE A 18 0.60 -0.51 -22.23
C ILE A 18 -0.11 0.82 -21.95
N LYS A 19 -0.74 1.45 -22.94
CA LYS A 19 -1.49 2.70 -22.74
C LYS A 19 -2.68 2.51 -21.81
N VAL A 20 -3.40 1.40 -21.90
CA VAL A 20 -4.50 1.04 -21.00
C VAL A 20 -3.98 0.77 -19.59
N ALA A 21 -2.88 0.05 -19.44
CA ALA A 21 -2.26 -0.19 -18.14
C ALA A 21 -1.73 1.12 -17.51
N VAL A 22 -1.13 2.00 -18.30
CA VAL A 22 -0.63 3.31 -17.86
C VAL A 22 -1.79 4.25 -17.53
N ALA A 23 -2.86 4.26 -18.31
CA ALA A 23 -4.07 5.04 -18.05
C ALA A 23 -4.83 4.54 -16.82
N ALA A 24 -4.94 3.22 -16.64
CA ALA A 24 -5.52 2.61 -15.44
C ALA A 24 -4.66 2.92 -14.20
N THR A 25 -3.33 2.87 -14.32
CA THR A 25 -2.41 3.31 -13.28
C THR A 25 -2.61 4.78 -12.96
N SER A 26 -2.78 5.65 -13.96
CA SER A 26 -3.03 7.08 -13.76
C SER A 26 -4.37 7.36 -13.06
N LEU A 27 -5.43 6.62 -13.41
CA LEU A 27 -6.75 6.77 -12.79
C LEU A 27 -6.75 6.28 -11.34
N LEU A 28 -6.00 5.22 -11.05
CA LEU A 28 -5.80 4.70 -9.69
C LEU A 28 -5.01 5.69 -8.83
N HIS A 29 -3.94 6.30 -9.36
CA HIS A 29 -3.21 7.35 -8.65
C HIS A 29 -4.06 8.59 -8.39
N GLN A 30 -4.91 8.98 -9.34
CA GLN A 30 -5.86 10.08 -9.16
C GLN A 30 -6.87 9.76 -8.03
N LYS A 31 -7.43 8.55 -8.05
CA LYS A 31 -8.36 8.09 -7.01
C LYS A 31 -7.68 7.95 -5.64
N ALA A 32 -6.40 7.57 -5.59
CA ALA A 32 -5.61 7.58 -4.36
C ALA A 32 -5.45 8.99 -3.80
N ASN A 33 -5.18 9.99 -4.65
CA ASN A 33 -5.15 11.39 -4.25
C ASN A 33 -6.50 11.88 -3.72
N ASP A 34 -7.61 11.51 -4.36
CA ASP A 34 -8.96 11.86 -3.90
C ASP A 34 -9.29 11.23 -2.55
N ILE A 35 -8.87 9.98 -2.32
CA ILE A 35 -9.02 9.29 -1.03
C ILE A 35 -8.17 9.95 0.04
N ARG A 36 -6.96 10.43 -0.29
CA ARG A 36 -6.12 11.18 0.66
C ARG A 36 -6.69 12.53 1.04
N GLN A 37 -7.47 13.15 0.17
CA GLN A 37 -8.19 14.38 0.50
C GLN A 37 -9.36 14.14 1.45
N LYS A 38 -9.85 12.91 1.57
CA LYS A 38 -10.84 12.55 2.60
C LYS A 38 -10.13 12.47 3.95
N CYS A 39 -10.17 13.56 4.71
CA CYS A 39 -9.66 13.57 6.08
C CYS A 39 -10.40 12.51 6.92
N ILE A 40 -9.66 11.51 7.41
CA ILE A 40 -10.20 10.51 8.33
C ILE A 40 -10.25 11.10 9.75
N SER A 41 -11.42 11.03 10.39
CA SER A 41 -11.55 11.44 11.80
C SER A 41 -11.02 10.35 12.74
N TRP A 42 -9.70 10.33 12.97
CA TRP A 42 -9.06 9.39 13.90
C TRP A 42 -9.61 9.48 15.32
N ARG A 43 -10.03 10.67 15.74
CA ARG A 43 -10.64 10.91 17.06
C ARG A 43 -11.93 10.09 17.24
N SER A 44 -12.72 9.92 16.19
CA SER A 44 -13.95 9.13 16.25
C SER A 44 -13.66 7.65 16.46
N TYR A 45 -12.63 7.11 15.79
CA TYR A 45 -12.20 5.72 15.96
C TYR A 45 -11.60 5.46 17.34
N HIS A 46 -10.86 6.42 17.87
CA HIS A 46 -10.30 6.38 19.22
C HIS A 46 -11.41 6.41 20.28
N SER A 47 -12.36 7.34 20.15
CA SER A 47 -13.49 7.47 21.07
C SER A 47 -14.40 6.23 21.08
N SER A 48 -14.50 5.53 19.94
CA SER A 48 -15.25 4.28 19.82
C SER A 48 -14.44 3.02 20.18
N GLN A 49 -13.22 3.17 20.70
CA GLN A 49 -12.32 2.07 21.07
C GLN A 49 -11.99 1.10 19.91
N MET A 50 -12.04 1.58 18.66
CA MET A 50 -11.66 0.78 17.48
C MET A 50 -10.16 0.80 17.22
N ILE A 51 -9.47 1.83 17.72
CA ILE A 51 -8.01 1.94 17.73
C ILE A 51 -7.57 2.28 19.16
N SER A 52 -6.37 1.83 19.53
CA SER A 52 -5.82 2.10 20.86
C SER A 52 -5.35 3.55 21.01
N ASP A 53 -5.15 4.01 22.25
CA ASP A 53 -4.50 5.30 22.55
C ASP A 53 -3.15 5.45 21.87
N ARG A 54 -2.38 4.35 21.79
CA ARG A 54 -1.06 4.32 21.16
C ARG A 54 -1.21 4.56 19.66
N ASP A 55 -2.05 3.77 19.00
CA ASP A 55 -2.24 3.84 17.55
C ASP A 55 -2.82 5.19 17.13
N PHE A 56 -3.74 5.76 17.93
CA PHE A 56 -4.28 7.10 17.72
C PHE A 56 -3.20 8.18 17.78
N LYS A 57 -2.34 8.14 18.81
CA LYS A 57 -1.23 9.10 18.95
C LYS A 57 -0.24 8.97 17.81
N PHE A 58 0.11 7.73 17.44
CA PHE A 58 1.05 7.44 16.37
C PHE A 58 0.54 7.94 15.02
N ILE A 59 -0.68 7.59 14.62
CA ILE A 59 -1.21 7.99 13.30
C ILE A 59 -1.36 9.51 13.20
N THR A 60 -1.80 10.16 14.27
CA THR A 60 -1.94 11.63 14.32
C THR A 60 -0.57 12.34 14.23
N LEU A 61 0.48 11.71 14.76
CA LEU A 61 1.85 12.20 14.62
C LEU A 61 2.36 11.98 13.19
N TYR A 62 2.16 10.77 12.65
CA TYR A 62 2.58 10.38 11.30
C TYR A 62 1.97 11.28 10.22
N GLU A 63 0.70 11.69 10.33
CA GLU A 63 0.06 12.59 9.36
C GLU A 63 0.69 13.99 9.29
N LYS A 64 1.43 14.40 10.32
CA LYS A 64 2.15 15.68 10.34
C LYS A 64 3.57 15.57 9.76
N VAL A 65 4.03 14.34 9.52
CA VAL A 65 5.36 14.06 8.95
C VAL A 65 5.31 14.36 7.44
N THR A 66 6.22 15.21 6.99
CA THR A 66 6.34 15.60 5.58
C THR A 66 7.33 14.69 4.85
N ALA A 67 7.40 14.78 3.52
CA ALA A 67 8.32 13.94 2.75
C ALA A 67 9.79 14.14 3.15
N GLU A 68 10.14 15.35 3.58
CA GLU A 68 11.50 15.74 3.92
C GLU A 68 12.00 15.09 5.22
N ASN A 69 11.13 14.92 6.22
CA ASN A 69 11.51 14.32 7.52
C ASN A 69 11.02 12.88 7.69
N ARG A 70 10.23 12.34 6.74
CA ARG A 70 9.69 10.98 6.82
C ARG A 70 10.78 9.92 6.89
N ALA A 71 11.89 10.05 6.17
CA ALA A 71 12.96 9.07 6.23
C ALA A 71 13.54 8.91 7.65
N GLU A 72 13.84 10.03 8.32
CA GLU A 72 14.33 10.03 9.70
C GLU A 72 13.27 9.49 10.67
N PHE A 73 12.01 9.93 10.52
CA PHE A 73 10.90 9.45 11.33
C PHE A 73 10.72 7.93 11.23
N VAL A 74 10.76 7.39 10.00
CA VAL A 74 10.66 5.94 9.74
C VAL A 74 11.80 5.20 10.44
N GLN A 75 13.02 5.72 10.38
CA GLN A 75 14.18 5.08 11.01
C GLN A 75 14.04 5.03 12.54
N GLN A 76 13.51 6.08 13.16
CA GLN A 76 13.33 6.15 14.62
C GLN A 76 12.14 5.30 15.11
N HIS A 77 11.07 5.21 14.31
CA HIS A 77 9.80 4.60 14.71
C HIS A 77 9.41 3.34 13.92
N ALA A 78 10.37 2.69 13.26
CA ALA A 78 10.12 1.60 12.30
C ALA A 78 9.18 0.50 12.83
N MET A 79 9.46 -0.04 14.03
CA MET A 79 8.68 -1.14 14.59
C MET A 79 7.29 -0.70 15.05
N GLU A 80 7.19 0.48 15.66
CA GLU A 80 5.91 1.07 16.10
C GLU A 80 5.01 1.36 14.90
N MET A 81 5.59 1.84 13.81
CA MET A 81 4.88 2.07 12.55
C MET A 81 4.27 0.79 11.98
N ALA A 82 5.08 -0.26 11.84
CA ALA A 82 4.61 -1.54 11.31
C ALA A 82 3.51 -2.13 12.20
N GLU A 83 3.68 -2.06 13.51
CA GLU A 83 2.68 -2.50 14.47
C GLU A 83 1.37 -1.72 14.32
N THR A 84 1.42 -0.39 14.34
CA THR A 84 0.23 0.45 14.27
C THR A 84 -0.52 0.24 12.96
N PHE A 85 0.16 0.24 11.81
CA PHE A 85 -0.51 0.03 10.53
C PHE A 85 -1.14 -1.36 10.42
N LEU A 86 -0.44 -2.42 10.81
CA LEU A 86 -1.00 -3.78 10.76
C LEU A 86 -2.17 -3.97 11.74
N THR A 87 -2.08 -3.39 12.93
CA THR A 87 -3.16 -3.41 13.92
C THR A 87 -4.38 -2.67 13.38
N MET A 88 -4.21 -1.47 12.82
CA MET A 88 -5.32 -0.68 12.28
C MET A 88 -5.98 -1.35 11.07
N LEU A 89 -5.20 -2.00 10.19
CA LEU A 89 -5.77 -2.80 9.09
C LEU A 89 -6.63 -3.98 9.59
N SER A 90 -6.31 -4.51 10.77
CA SER A 90 -7.04 -5.61 11.39
C SER A 90 -8.26 -5.16 12.20
N THR A 91 -8.18 -4.01 12.88
CA THR A 91 -9.26 -3.55 13.78
C THR A 91 -10.29 -2.67 13.10
N VAL A 92 -9.91 -1.90 12.07
CA VAL A 92 -10.82 -1.00 11.37
C VAL A 92 -11.64 -1.76 10.33
N SER A 93 -12.95 -1.54 10.31
CA SER A 93 -13.89 -2.23 9.42
C SER A 93 -14.41 -1.38 8.26
N LYS A 94 -14.27 -0.05 8.31
CA LYS A 94 -14.74 0.83 7.22
C LYS A 94 -13.77 0.81 6.05
N ASP A 95 -14.29 0.49 4.87
CA ASP A 95 -13.48 0.35 3.65
C ASP A 95 -12.74 1.63 3.27
N GLU A 96 -13.36 2.81 3.39
CA GLU A 96 -12.69 4.10 3.12
C GLU A 96 -11.46 4.33 4.01
N THR A 97 -11.50 3.91 5.28
CA THR A 97 -10.37 4.06 6.19
C THR A 97 -9.28 3.06 5.90
N ILE A 98 -9.64 1.85 5.50
CA ILE A 98 -8.68 0.85 5.04
C ILE A 98 -7.99 1.32 3.76
N GLN A 99 -8.75 1.84 2.78
CA GLN A 99 -8.19 2.43 1.57
C GLN A 99 -7.18 3.54 1.90
N TYR A 100 -7.51 4.42 2.85
CA TYR A 100 -6.62 5.48 3.29
C TYR A 100 -5.34 4.92 3.92
N ILE A 101 -5.44 3.95 4.84
CA ILE A 101 -4.27 3.30 5.45
C ILE A 101 -3.40 2.62 4.39
N LEU A 102 -4.00 1.92 3.42
CA LEU A 102 -3.27 1.32 2.30
C LEU A 102 -2.57 2.38 1.45
N CYS A 103 -3.20 3.52 1.19
CA CYS A 103 -2.54 4.62 0.48
C CYS A 103 -1.31 5.14 1.24
N LEU A 104 -1.38 5.27 2.57
CA LEU A 104 -0.21 5.67 3.39
C LEU A 104 0.93 4.65 3.29
N ILE A 105 0.60 3.36 3.28
CA ILE A 105 1.57 2.26 3.14
C ILE A 105 2.18 2.26 1.73
N ASP A 106 1.39 2.45 0.67
CA ASP A 106 1.93 2.52 -0.70
C ASP A 106 2.90 3.68 -0.86
N GLU A 107 2.57 4.86 -0.32
CA GLU A 107 3.46 6.03 -0.35
C GLU A 107 4.77 5.76 0.39
N LEU A 108 4.68 5.13 1.56
CA LEU A 108 5.86 4.71 2.32
C LEU A 108 6.79 3.84 1.48
N PHE A 109 6.25 2.89 0.72
CA PHE A 109 7.01 1.98 -0.14
C PHE A 109 7.44 2.60 -1.47
N LEU A 110 6.69 3.57 -1.99
CA LEU A 110 7.05 4.34 -3.18
C LEU A 110 8.29 5.20 -2.92
N GLU A 111 8.41 5.78 -1.74
CA GLU A 111 9.58 6.57 -1.34
C GLU A 111 10.84 5.73 -1.17
N ASP A 112 10.72 4.62 -0.45
CA ASP A 112 11.82 3.67 -0.29
C ASP A 112 11.26 2.25 -0.18
N ARG A 113 11.60 1.46 -1.21
CA ARG A 113 11.14 0.09 -1.35
C ARG A 113 11.68 -0.83 -0.27
N ASN A 114 12.84 -0.52 0.34
CA ASN A 114 13.43 -1.34 1.40
C ASN A 114 12.61 -1.28 2.69
N ARG A 115 11.72 -0.29 2.85
CA ARG A 115 10.84 -0.17 4.03
C ARG A 115 9.86 -1.32 4.16
N VAL A 116 9.62 -2.10 3.11
CA VAL A 116 8.85 -3.35 3.19
C VAL A 116 9.48 -4.34 4.18
N GLU A 117 10.81 -4.33 4.33
CA GLU A 117 11.53 -5.21 5.25
C GLU A 117 11.19 -4.94 6.71
N ILE A 118 10.76 -3.72 7.04
CA ILE A 118 10.32 -3.35 8.40
C ILE A 118 9.10 -4.19 8.79
N PHE A 119 8.13 -4.31 7.89
CA PHE A 119 6.92 -5.10 8.08
C PHE A 119 7.23 -6.59 8.16
N HIS A 120 8.13 -7.09 7.31
CA HIS A 120 8.60 -8.47 7.39
C HIS A 120 9.30 -8.76 8.73
N THR A 121 10.17 -7.85 9.17
CA THR A 121 10.90 -7.96 10.43
C THR A 121 9.94 -7.99 11.62
N TYR A 122 8.93 -7.11 11.61
CA TYR A 122 7.86 -7.11 12.61
C TYR A 122 7.13 -8.45 12.65
N CYS A 123 6.57 -8.90 11.52
CA CYS A 123 5.84 -10.16 11.46
C CYS A 123 6.69 -11.37 11.87
N SER A 124 7.98 -11.41 11.48
CA SER A 124 8.91 -12.46 11.88
C SER A 124 9.12 -12.52 13.39
N LYS A 125 9.20 -11.37 14.08
CA LYS A 125 9.34 -11.32 15.54
C LYS A 125 8.09 -11.82 16.26
N HIS A 126 6.91 -11.56 15.67
CA HIS A 126 5.62 -11.95 16.24
C HIS A 126 5.13 -13.35 15.78
N LYS A 127 5.93 -14.08 14.99
CA LYS A 127 5.58 -15.39 14.40
C LYS A 127 4.29 -15.34 13.58
N GLU A 128 4.04 -14.20 12.94
CA GLU A 128 2.91 -14.01 12.05
C GLU A 128 3.38 -13.88 10.60
N THR A 129 2.48 -14.08 9.65
CA THR A 129 2.74 -13.75 8.25
C THR A 129 2.06 -12.43 7.92
N LEU A 130 2.69 -11.59 7.08
CA LEU A 130 2.03 -10.38 6.58
C LEU A 130 0.67 -10.71 5.96
N TRP A 131 0.61 -11.83 5.23
CA TRP A 131 -0.60 -12.33 4.62
C TRP A 131 -1.78 -12.46 5.59
N LYS A 132 -1.57 -12.78 6.87
CA LYS A 132 -2.65 -12.84 7.86
C LYS A 132 -3.43 -11.52 7.96
N ASN A 133 -2.73 -10.39 7.92
CA ASN A 133 -3.33 -9.06 8.01
C ASN A 133 -3.93 -8.59 6.67
N PHE A 134 -3.33 -9.01 5.55
CA PHE A 134 -3.78 -8.61 4.21
C PHE A 134 -4.82 -9.57 3.59
N PHE A 135 -4.96 -10.81 4.07
CA PHE A 135 -5.88 -11.80 3.48
C PHE A 135 -7.35 -11.42 3.65
N PRO A 136 -7.84 -10.92 4.80
CA PRO A 136 -9.21 -10.43 4.94
C PRO A 136 -9.54 -9.30 3.96
N LEU A 137 -8.53 -8.53 3.55
CA LEU A 137 -8.67 -7.43 2.58
C LEU A 137 -8.84 -7.94 1.13
N LEU A 138 -8.41 -9.17 0.80
CA LEU A 138 -8.64 -9.79 -0.53
C LEU A 138 -10.09 -10.14 -0.78
N LEU A 139 -10.83 -10.43 0.29
CA LEU A 139 -12.19 -10.95 0.20
C LEU A 139 -13.23 -9.84 0.14
N ARG A 140 -12.79 -8.58 0.18
CA ARG A 140 -13.66 -7.40 0.09
C ARG A 140 -14.00 -7.09 -1.37
N ASN A 141 -15.27 -6.79 -1.63
CA ASN A 141 -15.80 -6.37 -2.93
C ASN A 141 -15.46 -4.90 -3.27
N ASP A 142 -14.20 -4.52 -3.09
CA ASP A 142 -13.71 -3.19 -3.41
C ASP A 142 -12.62 -3.29 -4.46
N GLU A 143 -12.98 -2.93 -5.69
CA GLU A 143 -12.10 -2.98 -6.87
C GLU A 143 -10.86 -2.08 -6.71
N PHE A 144 -10.96 -1.00 -5.93
CA PHE A 144 -9.83 -0.11 -5.65
C PHE A 144 -8.85 -0.74 -4.66
N ILE A 145 -9.35 -1.31 -3.56
CA ILE A 145 -8.52 -2.06 -2.59
C ILE A 145 -7.80 -3.23 -3.30
N GLN A 146 -8.50 -3.96 -4.16
CA GLN A 146 -7.92 -5.08 -4.91
C GLN A 146 -6.84 -4.62 -5.89
N ASN A 147 -7.08 -3.54 -6.65
CA ASN A 147 -6.13 -3.01 -7.63
C ASN A 147 -4.89 -2.37 -6.98
N MET A 148 -5.06 -1.58 -5.92
CA MET A 148 -3.96 -0.96 -5.18
C MET A 148 -3.04 -2.04 -4.57
N ARG A 149 -3.65 -3.09 -3.99
CA ARG A 149 -2.91 -4.21 -3.40
C ARG A 149 -2.20 -5.09 -4.44
N LEU A 150 -2.78 -5.30 -5.62
CA LEU A 150 -2.12 -5.99 -6.74
C LEU A 150 -0.87 -5.22 -7.21
N LEU A 151 -0.95 -3.89 -7.26
CA LEU A 151 0.20 -3.02 -7.58
C LEU A 151 1.29 -3.11 -6.50
N GLU A 152 0.93 -2.99 -5.22
CA GLU A 152 1.88 -3.17 -4.11
C GLU A 152 2.54 -4.56 -4.14
N CYS A 153 1.76 -5.61 -4.35
CA CYS A 153 2.26 -6.99 -4.43
C CYS A 153 3.19 -7.21 -5.64
N GLN A 154 2.92 -6.55 -6.78
CA GLN A 154 3.83 -6.55 -7.94
C GLN A 154 5.14 -5.80 -7.65
N LYS A 155 5.08 -4.68 -6.93
CA LYS A 155 6.27 -3.94 -6.49
C LYS A 155 7.13 -4.82 -5.56
N SER A 156 6.52 -5.52 -4.60
CA SER A 156 7.22 -6.43 -3.67
C SER A 156 7.79 -7.69 -4.35
N THR A 157 7.10 -8.28 -5.33
CA THR A 157 7.58 -9.47 -6.05
C THR A 157 8.70 -9.17 -7.06
N ARG A 158 8.77 -7.95 -7.60
CA ARG A 158 9.90 -7.50 -8.43
C ARG A 158 11.21 -7.40 -7.62
N ILE A 159 11.10 -7.02 -6.34
CA ILE A 159 12.23 -6.96 -5.40
C ILE A 159 12.75 -8.38 -5.11
N TRP A 160 11.85 -9.36 -4.92
CA TRP A 160 12.26 -10.76 -4.77
C TRP A 160 13.02 -11.31 -5.98
N ARG A 161 12.61 -10.99 -7.22
CA ARG A 161 13.35 -11.41 -8.44
C ARG A 161 14.68 -10.70 -8.64
N SER A 162 14.84 -9.47 -8.15
CA SER A 162 16.10 -8.73 -8.26
C SER A 162 17.11 -9.07 -7.15
N ASN A 163 16.64 -9.57 -6.00
CA ASN A 163 17.49 -9.99 -4.87
C ASN A 163 17.69 -11.52 -4.75
N THR A 164 17.20 -12.32 -5.71
CA THR A 164 17.56 -13.75 -5.86
C THR A 164 18.41 -13.97 -7.12
N LEU A 165 19.55 -13.30 -7.17
CA LEU A 165 20.73 -13.80 -7.87
C LEU A 165 21.84 -14.06 -6.85
N PHE A 166 21.62 -15.07 -6.01
CA PHE A 166 22.62 -16.00 -5.50
C PHE A 166 21.93 -17.32 -5.17
#